data_AF-A0A520P6I6-F1
#
_entry.id   AF-A0A520P6I6-F1
#
_cell.length_a   1.000
_cell.length_b   1.000
_cell.length_c   1.000
_cell.angle_alpha   90.00
_cell.angle_beta   90.00
_cell.angle_gamma   90.00
#
_symmetry.space_group_name_H-M   'P 1'
#
loop_
_entity.id
_entity.type
_entity.pdbx_description
1 polymer ?
#
loop_
_entity_poly.entity_id
_entity_poly.type
_entity_poly.pdbx_seq_one_letter_code
_entity_poly.pdbx_strand_id
1 'polypeptide(L)' 'KRHDIDMYAEGYKITDAPKLPLNMLDALRAYDDDTELKAAMGEEFSSAYLKMKHQEWNDFCSHFSSWEKANTLDI' A
#
# COMPACT_ATOMS: atom_id res chain seq x y z
N LYS A 1 -9.08 7.61 18.23
CA LYS A 1 -8.44 7.33 19.54
C LYS A 1 -6.99 6.93 19.23
N ARG A 2 -5.99 7.69 19.68
CA ARG A 2 -4.57 7.42 19.36
C ARG A 2 -4.09 6.28 20.27
N HIS A 3 -3.50 5.25 19.68
CA HIS A 3 -2.94 4.14 20.44
C HIS A 3 -1.42 4.34 20.50
N ASP A 4 -0.88 4.65 21.69
CA ASP A 4 0.56 4.74 21.95
C ASP A 4 1.15 3.33 22.06
N ILE A 5 1.22 2.64 20.93
CA ILE A 5 1.80 1.30 20.85
C ILE A 5 2.58 1.22 19.55
N ASP A 6 3.77 0.63 19.64
CA ASP A 6 4.55 0.30 18.45
C ASP A 6 3.81 -0.82 17.69
N MET A 7 3.11 -0.43 16.63
CA MET A 7 2.30 -1.34 15.80
C MET A 7 3.13 -2.46 15.16
N TYR A 8 4.44 -2.26 14.98
CA TYR A 8 5.31 -3.25 14.35
C TYR A 8 5.89 -4.24 15.35
N ALA A 9 6.16 -3.83 16.59
CA ALA A 9 6.66 -4.70 17.65
C ALA A 9 5.54 -5.35 18.50
N GLU A 10 4.44 -4.63 18.71
CA GLU A 10 3.38 -5.00 19.66
C GLU A 10 2.00 -5.20 19.00
N GLY A 11 1.95 -5.34 17.68
CA GLY A 11 0.70 -5.46 16.93
C GLY A 11 -0.24 -6.59 17.38
N TYR A 12 0.29 -7.65 18.01
CA TYR A 12 -0.50 -8.74 18.60
C TYR A 12 -1.33 -8.32 19.83
N LYS A 13 -1.02 -7.18 20.45
CA LYS A 13 -1.76 -6.66 21.61
C LYS A 13 -3.08 -5.97 21.21
N ILE A 14 -3.27 -5.69 19.93
CA ILE A 14 -4.46 -4.98 19.45
C ILE A 14 -5.35 -5.94 18.67
N THR A 15 -6.48 -6.31 19.28
CA THR A 15 -7.46 -7.21 18.68
C THR A 15 -8.49 -6.49 17.80
N ASP A 16 -8.57 -5.16 17.89
CA ASP A 16 -9.64 -4.33 17.29
C ASP A 16 -9.10 -3.11 16.53
N ALA A 17 -7.87 -3.21 16.00
CA ALA A 17 -7.29 -2.16 15.17
C ALA A 17 -7.81 -2.26 13.73
N PRO A 18 -8.08 -1.12 13.08
CA PRO A 18 -8.28 -1.12 11.63
C PRO A 18 -7.03 -1.69 10.97
N LYS A 19 -7.21 -2.78 10.21
CA LYS A 19 -6.11 -3.40 9.47
C LYS A 19 -5.57 -2.42 8.45
N LEU A 20 -4.26 -2.28 8.42
CA LEU A 20 -3.59 -1.56 7.35
C LEU A 20 -3.83 -2.28 6.01
N PRO A 21 -3.82 -1.53 4.90
CA PRO A 21 -3.90 -2.10 3.56
C PRO A 21 -2.85 -3.19 3.37
N LEU A 22 -3.30 -4.37 2.96
CA LEU A 22 -2.42 -5.55 2.80
C LEU A 22 -1.66 -5.53 1.47
N ASN A 23 -2.07 -4.66 0.54
CA ASN A 23 -1.41 -4.46 -0.73
C ASN A 23 -1.16 -2.97 -0.97
N MET A 24 -0.17 -2.70 -1.83
CA MET A 24 0.28 -1.35 -2.13
C MET A 24 -0.80 -0.53 -2.86
N LEU A 25 -1.64 -1.15 -3.69
CA LEU A 25 -2.73 -0.44 -4.39
C LEU A 25 -3.77 0.13 -3.43
N ASP A 26 -4.16 -0.63 -2.42
CA ASP A 26 -5.14 -0.20 -1.41
C ASP A 26 -4.54 0.88 -0.50
N ALA A 27 -3.22 0.84 -0.25
CA ALA A 27 -2.53 1.93 0.44
C ALA A 27 -2.52 3.23 -0.38
N LEU A 28 -2.26 3.14 -1.68
CA LEU A 28 -2.29 4.31 -2.57
C LEU A 28 -3.70 4.90 -2.68
N ARG A 29 -4.74 4.06 -2.74
CA ARG A 29 -6.14 4.51 -2.75
C ARG A 29 -6.52 5.19 -1.43
N ALA A 30 -6.19 4.58 -0.29
CA ALA A 30 -6.44 5.18 1.02
C ALA A 30 -5.71 6.52 1.19
N TYR A 31 -4.49 6.65 0.63
CA TYR A 31 -3.75 7.90 0.61
C TYR A 31 -4.40 8.96 -0.30
N ASP A 32 -4.93 8.56 -1.46
CA ASP A 32 -5.62 9.48 -2.37
C ASP A 32 -6.99 9.95 -1.83
N ASP A 33 -7.66 9.13 -1.03
CA ASP A 33 -8.92 9.52 -0.38
C ASP A 33 -8.71 10.50 0.80
N ASP A 34 -7.50 10.55 1.39
CA ASP A 34 -7.17 11.43 2.51
C ASP A 34 -6.70 12.83 2.03
N THR A 35 -7.65 13.76 1.93
CA THR A 35 -7.39 15.13 1.49
C THR A 35 -6.61 15.96 2.49
N GLU A 36 -6.73 15.69 3.80
CA GLU A 36 -5.97 16.40 4.84
C GLU A 36 -4.48 16.04 4.75
N LEU A 37 -4.18 14.74 4.61
CA LEU A 37 -2.81 14.27 4.48
C LEU A 37 -2.16 14.79 3.19
N LYS A 38 -2.90 14.78 2.06
CA LYS A 38 -2.42 15.36 0.81
C LYS A 38 -2.16 16.85 0.90
N ALA A 39 -3.03 17.60 1.57
CA ALA A 39 -2.83 19.04 1.79
C ALA A 39 -1.63 19.32 2.69
N ALA A 40 -1.41 18.52 3.74
CA ALA A 40 -0.28 18.65 4.64
C ALA A 40 1.08 18.35 3.96
N MET A 41 1.10 17.41 3.01
CA MET A 41 2.30 17.06 2.23
C MET A 41 2.50 17.94 0.99
N GLY A 42 1.44 18.63 0.55
CA GLY A 42 1.38 19.36 -0.71
C GLY A 42 0.69 18.54 -1.80
N GLU A 43 -0.33 19.13 -2.43
CA GLU A 43 -1.14 18.47 -3.45
C GLU A 43 -0.32 18.05 -4.68
N GLU A 44 0.59 18.92 -5.13
CA GLU A 44 1.45 18.64 -6.28
C GLU A 44 2.42 17.49 -6.01
N PHE A 45 3.00 17.45 -4.81
CA PHE A 45 3.89 16.36 -4.39
C PHE A 45 3.13 15.04 -4.29
N SER A 46 1.96 15.06 -3.64
CA SER A 46 1.10 13.89 -3.47
C SER A 46 0.66 13.30 -4.81
N SER A 47 0.29 14.16 -5.76
CA SER A 47 -0.09 13.75 -7.12
C SER A 47 1.07 13.11 -7.88
N ALA A 48 2.26 13.71 -7.84
CA ALA A 48 3.45 13.16 -8.47
C ALA A 48 3.86 11.81 -7.86
N TYR A 49 3.79 11.70 -6.52
CA TYR A 49 4.09 10.48 -5.78
C TYR A 49 3.11 9.36 -6.14
N LEU A 50 1.80 9.63 -6.09
CA LEU A 50 0.76 8.67 -6.48
C LEU A 50 0.98 8.16 -7.90
N LYS A 51 1.25 9.06 -8.86
CA LYS A 51 1.50 8.69 -10.25
C LYS A 51 2.68 7.73 -10.39
N MET A 52 3.80 8.03 -9.75
CA MET A 52 5.00 7.18 -9.79
C MET A 52 4.73 5.80 -9.15
N LYS A 53 4.03 5.77 -8.01
CA LYS A 53 3.74 4.53 -7.28
C LYS A 53 2.70 3.66 -7.97
N HIS A 54 1.72 4.25 -8.66
CA HIS A 54 0.81 3.49 -9.52
C HIS A 54 1.53 2.85 -10.69
N GLN A 55 2.53 3.54 -11.28
CA GLN A 55 3.35 2.95 -12.33
C GLN A 55 4.18 1.77 -11.80
N GLU A 56 4.83 1.93 -10.66
CA GLU A 56 5.58 0.85 -9.99
C GLU A 56 4.69 -0.37 -9.69
N TRP A 57 3.47 -0.15 -9.20
CA TRP A 57 2.49 -1.22 -8.98
C TRP A 57 2.12 -1.95 -10.26
N ASN A 58 1.85 -1.21 -11.35
CA ASN A 58 1.53 -1.81 -12.64
C ASN A 58 2.72 -2.59 -13.23
N ASP A 59 3.94 -2.10 -13.06
CA ASP A 59 5.16 -2.78 -13.48
C ASP A 59 5.38 -4.08 -12.69
N PHE A 60 5.07 -4.08 -11.39
CA PHE A 60 5.09 -5.27 -10.54
C PHE A 60 4.01 -6.29 -10.93
N CYS A 61 2.76 -5.85 -11.13
CA CYS A 61 1.65 -6.73 -11.51
C CYS A 61 1.74 -7.25 -12.95
N SER A 62 2.44 -6.54 -13.85
CA SER A 62 2.65 -6.99 -15.24
C SER A 62 3.84 -7.95 -15.38
N HIS A 63 4.71 -8.03 -14.38
CA HIS A 63 5.73 -9.06 -14.34
C HIS A 63 5.13 -10.38 -13.86
N PHE A 64 5.06 -11.36 -14.77
CA PHE A 64 4.91 -12.75 -14.39
C PHE A 64 6.03 -13.11 -13.40
N SER A 65 5.63 -13.34 -12.16
CA SER A 65 6.53 -13.80 -11.12
C SER A 65 7.20 -15.09 -11.56
N SER A 66 8.43 -15.31 -11.10
CA SER A 66 9.15 -16.57 -11.36
C SER A 66 8.33 -17.79 -10.88
N TRP A 67 7.48 -17.60 -9.86
CA TRP A 67 6.53 -18.61 -9.39
C TRP A 67 5.43 -18.90 -10.42
N GLU A 68 4.81 -17.89 -11.02
CA GLU A 68 3.77 -18.11 -12.05
C GLU A 68 4.34 -18.84 -13.26
N LYS A 69 5.55 -18.48 -13.71
CA LYS A 69 6.25 -19.20 -14.80
C LYS A 69 6.50 -20.67 -14.46
N ALA A 70 6.85 -20.97 -13.21
CA ALA A 70 7.12 -22.34 -12.76
C ALA A 70 5.85 -23.19 -12.59
N ASN A 71 4.67 -22.59 -12.42
CA ASN A 71 3.41 -23.30 -12.15
C ASN A 71 2.41 -23.30 -13.32
N THR A 72 2.73 -22.66 -14.45
CA THR A 72 1.84 -22.64 -15.65
C THR A 72 2.42 -23.30 -16.89
N LEU A 73 3.72 -23.63 -16.93
CA LEU A 73 4.37 -24.21 -18.11
C LEU A 73 4.49 -25.76 -18.10
N ASP A 74 4.07 -26.42 -17.01
CA ASP A 74 3.99 -27.90 -16.91
C ASP A 74 2.52 -28.37 -16.80
N ILE A 75 1.66 -27.94 -17.73
CA ILE A 75 0.35 -28.56 -18.01
C ILE A 75 0.28 -28.94 -19.49
#